data_AF-A0A496VN82-F1
#
_entry.id   AF-A0A496VN82-F1
#
_cell.length_a   1.000
_cell.length_b   1.000
_cell.length_c   1.000
_cell.angle_alpha   90.00
_cell.angle_beta   90.00
_cell.angle_gamma   90.00
#
_symmetry.space_group_name_H-M   'P 1'
#
loop_
_entity.id
_entity.type
_entity.pdbx_description
1 polymer ?
#
loop_
_entity_poly.entity_id
_entity_poly.type
_entity_poly.pdbx_seq_one_letter_code
_entity_poly.pdbx_strand_id
1 'polypeptide(L)'
;MMTNKRITKIDLNKLTKSLYGEEAYCEHTRSGKRGWYIHKDTKLAFIGTNSTEALKSLEYLEGMDELPPLLTSSVMSRTVKLSTQPEELMEILFEKFPNTFFRESEKVRPLQRYIHKKVRMAFNGEYTKNEVSAAIALYTQNRNYCKTVMKGGQRIDLEGNPCEEISQQHIKDAKARFVGEKPMRSAKIKKQKSPKESLAPPQLDQLVKGQMELNVKINELPTDSKTLRNTWEQFIIDSNGLHVKIAVRPRTWKKLQQANREYPLWVANIRGKLGQRITRGFELLTPGIQIFEKTPKEPNKVLENEID
;
A
#
# COMPACT_ATOMS: atom_id res chain seq x y z
N MET A 1 -13.35 27.68 -19.53
CA MET A 1 -12.16 27.07 -20.13
C MET A 1 -11.18 26.73 -19.00
N MET A 2 -11.17 25.49 -18.51
CA MET A 2 -10.26 25.08 -17.43
C MET A 2 -8.91 24.72 -18.06
N THR A 3 -7.93 25.60 -17.88
CA THR A 3 -6.57 25.38 -18.37
C THR A 3 -5.96 24.21 -17.59
N ASN A 4 -5.60 23.13 -18.29
CA ASN A 4 -4.78 22.02 -17.76
C ASN A 4 -3.34 22.52 -17.54
N LYS A 5 -3.16 23.57 -16.73
CA LYS A 5 -1.85 24.10 -16.38
C LYS A 5 -1.27 23.21 -15.30
N ARG A 6 -0.13 22.58 -15.58
CA ARG A 6 0.56 21.69 -14.65
C ARG A 6 1.03 22.50 -13.45
N ILE A 7 0.39 22.31 -12.29
CA ILE A 7 0.73 23.03 -11.05
C ILE A 7 2.12 22.60 -10.57
N THR A 8 3.02 23.58 -10.44
CA THR A 8 4.41 23.36 -10.05
C THR A 8 4.65 23.74 -8.58
N LYS A 9 5.80 23.28 -8.04
CA LYS A 9 6.25 23.68 -6.69
C LYS A 9 6.38 25.20 -6.55
N ILE A 10 6.73 25.89 -7.64
CA ILE A 10 6.92 27.35 -7.68
C ILE A 10 5.57 28.05 -7.45
N ASP A 11 4.50 27.57 -8.09
CA ASP A 11 3.16 28.12 -7.94
C ASP A 11 2.66 27.96 -6.49
N LEU A 12 2.87 26.77 -5.90
CA LEU A 12 2.52 26.50 -4.50
C LEU A 12 3.31 27.38 -3.52
N ASN A 13 4.62 27.53 -3.73
CA ASN A 13 5.46 28.38 -2.89
C ASN A 13 5.06 29.86 -3.00
N LYS A 14 4.65 30.33 -4.18
CA LYS A 14 4.23 31.72 -4.37
C LYS A 14 2.98 32.03 -3.54
N LEU A 15 1.97 31.16 -3.59
CA LEU A 15 0.75 31.30 -2.77
C LEU A 15 1.06 31.16 -1.28
N THR A 16 1.91 30.19 -0.91
CA THR A 16 2.29 29.98 0.49
C THR A 16 2.98 31.20 1.08
N LYS A 17 3.87 31.84 0.32
CA LYS A 17 4.54 33.09 0.75
C LYS A 17 3.58 34.26 0.89
N SER A 18 2.61 34.37 -0.02
CA SER A 18 1.52 35.37 0.05
C SER A 18 0.73 35.25 1.36
N LEU A 19 0.40 34.01 1.76
CA LEU A 19 -0.44 33.73 2.93
C LEU A 19 0.29 33.75 4.26
N TYR A 20 1.54 33.30 4.27
CA TYR A 20 2.24 32.96 5.51
C TYR A 20 3.58 33.67 5.72
N GLY A 21 4.00 34.53 4.78
CA GLY A 21 5.25 35.28 4.83
C GLY A 21 6.39 34.63 4.04
N GLU A 22 7.48 35.38 3.82
CA GLU A 22 8.56 34.97 2.90
C GLU A 22 9.32 33.71 3.32
N GLU A 23 9.32 33.39 4.61
CA GLU A 23 9.98 32.22 5.19
C GLU A 23 9.18 30.92 4.99
N ALA A 24 7.90 31.02 4.63
CA ALA A 24 7.04 29.87 4.43
C ALA A 24 7.26 29.21 3.05
N TYR A 25 7.35 27.88 3.03
CA TYR A 25 7.50 27.13 1.78
C TYR A 25 6.78 25.77 1.81
N CYS A 26 6.39 25.32 0.61
CA CYS A 26 5.85 23.99 0.37
C CYS A 26 6.95 22.99 0.00
N GLU A 27 6.85 21.78 0.54
CA GLU A 27 7.68 20.66 0.15
C GLU A 27 6.88 19.38 0.01
N HIS A 28 7.25 18.56 -0.98
CA HIS A 28 6.71 17.22 -1.15
C HIS A 28 7.64 16.19 -0.50
N THR A 29 7.21 15.55 0.57
CA THR A 29 7.96 14.50 1.26
C THR A 29 7.62 13.11 0.73
N ARG A 30 8.66 12.25 0.63
CA ARG A 30 8.55 10.84 0.24
C ARG A 30 8.73 9.87 1.42
N SER A 31 9.22 10.37 2.56
CA SER A 31 9.36 9.64 3.83
C SER A 31 8.17 9.95 4.74
N GLY A 32 7.61 8.93 5.39
CA GLY A 32 6.40 9.08 6.23
C GLY A 32 5.11 9.12 5.41
N LYS A 33 4.15 9.97 5.80
CA LYS A 33 2.91 10.16 5.04
C LYS A 33 3.20 10.97 3.78
N ARG A 34 3.23 10.31 2.62
CA ARG A 34 3.55 10.93 1.32
C ARG A 34 2.58 12.06 0.96
N GLY A 35 3.13 13.22 0.61
CA GLY A 35 2.35 14.35 0.08
C GLY A 35 3.05 15.70 0.26
N TRP A 36 2.30 16.77 0.06
CA TRP A 36 2.71 18.15 0.19
C TRP A 36 2.47 18.68 1.60
N TYR A 37 3.47 19.41 2.10
CA TYR A 37 3.47 20.03 3.41
C TYR A 37 3.90 21.49 3.30
N ILE A 38 3.32 22.35 4.13
CA ILE A 38 3.78 23.71 4.40
C ILE A 38 4.71 23.67 5.61
N HIS A 39 5.86 24.34 5.47
CA HIS A 39 6.77 24.65 6.56
C HIS A 39 6.61 26.12 6.93
N LYS A 40 6.29 26.41 8.20
CA LYS A 40 6.24 27.76 8.78
C LYS A 40 6.69 27.69 10.24
N ASP A 41 7.63 28.54 10.67
CA ASP A 41 7.98 28.80 12.08
C ASP A 41 8.01 27.53 12.96
N THR A 42 8.76 26.50 12.54
CA THR A 42 8.88 25.16 13.17
C THR A 42 7.67 24.22 13.11
N LYS A 43 6.55 24.63 12.52
CA LYS A 43 5.35 23.80 12.30
C LYS A 43 5.29 23.24 10.88
N LEU A 44 4.98 21.95 10.80
CA LEU A 44 4.76 21.19 9.57
C LEU A 44 3.25 20.91 9.40
N ALA A 45 2.62 21.45 8.36
CA ALA A 45 1.20 21.26 8.09
C ALA A 45 0.97 20.52 6.77
N PHE A 46 0.20 19.43 6.77
CA PHE A 46 -0.12 18.67 5.56
C PHE A 46 -1.22 19.36 4.74
N ILE A 47 -0.98 19.55 3.44
CA ILE A 47 -1.89 20.28 2.55
C ILE A 47 -2.41 19.48 1.35
N GLY A 48 -1.92 18.27 1.08
CA GLY A 48 -2.49 17.45 0.01
C GLY A 48 -1.62 16.30 -0.43
N THR A 49 -2.19 15.33 -1.13
CA THR A 49 -1.45 14.19 -1.67
C THR A 49 -0.83 14.45 -3.04
N ASN A 50 -1.32 15.47 -3.75
CA ASN A 50 -0.87 15.91 -5.07
C ASN A 50 -0.87 17.46 -5.14
N SER A 51 -0.28 18.04 -6.21
CA SER A 51 -0.13 19.50 -6.32
C SER A 51 -1.46 20.24 -6.53
N THR A 52 -2.47 19.58 -7.11
CA THR A 52 -3.83 20.11 -7.25
C THR A 52 -4.57 20.24 -5.92
N GLU A 53 -4.48 19.24 -5.04
CA GLU A 53 -5.06 19.29 -3.69
C GLU A 53 -4.34 20.30 -2.80
N ALA A 54 -3.01 20.37 -2.93
CA ALA A 54 -2.18 21.35 -2.24
C ALA A 54 -2.59 22.80 -2.59
N LEU A 55 -2.81 23.07 -3.88
CA LEU A 55 -3.19 24.40 -4.35
C LEU A 55 -4.60 24.78 -3.89
N LYS A 56 -5.59 23.88 -4.03
CA LYS A 56 -6.96 24.11 -3.53
C LYS A 56 -7.00 24.38 -2.02
N SER A 57 -6.15 23.69 -1.26
CA SER A 57 -6.07 23.90 0.19
C SER A 57 -5.47 25.26 0.54
N LEU A 58 -4.54 25.78 -0.27
CA LEU A 58 -3.98 27.13 -0.13
C LEU A 58 -4.98 28.21 -0.55
N GLU A 59 -5.63 28.06 -1.71
CA GLU A 59 -6.66 29.01 -2.19
C GLU A 59 -7.83 29.14 -1.21
N TYR A 60 -8.23 28.04 -0.57
CA TYR A 60 -9.27 28.07 0.47
C TYR A 60 -8.86 28.91 1.70
N LEU A 61 -7.57 28.94 2.03
CA LEU A 61 -7.03 29.72 3.15
C LEU A 61 -6.84 31.21 2.79
N GLU A 62 -6.67 31.52 1.50
CA GLU A 62 -6.56 32.89 0.97
C GLU A 62 -7.89 33.66 1.02
N GLY A 63 -9.02 32.96 0.94
CA GLY A 63 -10.35 33.58 0.88
C GLY A 63 -10.98 34.00 2.22
N MET A 64 -10.25 34.05 3.34
CA MET A 64 -10.83 34.25 4.68
C MET A 64 -10.73 35.68 5.27
N ASP A 65 -10.27 36.70 4.53
CA ASP A 65 -9.91 38.01 5.10
C ASP A 65 -10.78 39.24 4.74
N GLU A 66 -12.05 39.10 4.30
CA GLU A 66 -12.96 40.26 4.14
C GLU A 66 -14.24 40.23 5.01
N LEU A 67 -14.17 40.94 6.15
CA LEU A 67 -15.21 41.72 6.88
C LEU A 67 -16.26 41.00 7.79
N PRO A 68 -16.97 41.72 8.71
CA PRO A 68 -16.59 42.05 10.09
C PRO A 68 -17.64 41.51 11.12
N PRO A 69 -17.51 41.76 12.45
CA PRO A 69 -18.13 40.92 13.47
C PRO A 69 -19.55 41.39 13.82
N LEU A 70 -20.51 40.47 13.93
CA LEU A 70 -21.43 40.30 15.06
C LEU A 70 -22.49 39.23 14.75
N LEU A 71 -22.53 38.27 15.68
CA LEU A 71 -23.54 37.24 15.96
C LEU A 71 -24.88 37.38 15.22
N THR A 72 -25.30 36.30 14.55
CA THR A 72 -26.54 35.58 14.86
C THR A 72 -26.68 34.34 13.97
N SER A 73 -27.29 33.32 14.56
CA SER A 73 -27.44 31.95 14.09
C SER A 73 -27.85 31.78 12.63
N SER A 74 -27.33 30.70 12.03
CA SER A 74 -27.89 29.89 10.93
C SER A 74 -26.97 29.82 9.70
N VAL A 75 -26.60 28.57 9.35
CA VAL A 75 -25.98 28.10 8.09
C VAL A 75 -24.54 28.62 7.83
N MET A 76 -23.47 27.82 7.71
CA MET A 76 -23.27 26.62 6.90
C MET A 76 -22.14 25.73 7.46
N SER A 77 -22.44 24.44 7.47
CA SER A 77 -21.64 23.21 7.67
C SER A 77 -20.20 23.21 7.12
N ARG A 78 -19.20 22.95 7.98
CA ARG A 78 -18.51 21.65 8.25
C ARG A 78 -17.67 21.08 7.09
N THR A 79 -16.36 21.32 7.13
CA THR A 79 -15.30 20.42 6.62
C THR A 79 -14.44 19.91 7.78
N VAL A 80 -15.10 19.35 8.79
CA VAL A 80 -14.43 18.50 9.77
C VAL A 80 -14.48 17.08 9.19
N LYS A 81 -13.32 16.42 9.08
CA LYS A 81 -13.26 14.97 8.90
C LYS A 81 -14.00 14.31 10.06
N LEU A 82 -15.30 14.12 9.92
CA LEU A 82 -16.08 13.32 10.83
C LEU A 82 -15.83 11.87 10.42
N SER A 83 -15.46 11.03 11.38
CA SER A 83 -15.80 9.63 11.30
C SER A 83 -17.31 9.55 11.08
N THR A 84 -17.74 9.43 9.82
CA THR A 84 -19.15 9.41 9.49
C THR A 84 -19.71 8.16 10.14
N GLN A 85 -20.56 8.33 11.14
CA GLN A 85 -21.26 7.20 11.73
C GLN A 85 -22.09 6.53 10.63
N PRO A 86 -22.21 5.19 10.63
CA PRO A 86 -22.93 4.49 9.56
C PRO A 86 -24.38 4.96 9.42
N GLU A 87 -24.97 5.52 10.49
CA GLU A 87 -26.28 6.15 10.50
C GLU A 87 -26.33 7.45 9.68
N GLU A 88 -25.36 8.34 9.84
CA GLU A 88 -25.29 9.61 9.09
C GLU A 88 -25.11 9.35 7.59
N LEU A 89 -24.25 8.39 7.23
CA LEU A 89 -24.10 7.97 5.84
C LEU A 89 -25.39 7.33 5.30
N MET A 90 -26.18 6.69 6.14
CA MET A 90 -27.48 6.15 5.72
C MET A 90 -28.49 7.27 5.40
N GLU A 91 -28.48 8.37 6.14
CA GLU A 91 -29.32 9.55 5.83
C GLU A 91 -28.94 10.17 4.49
N ILE A 92 -27.64 10.32 4.22
CA ILE A 92 -27.13 10.79 2.93
C ILE A 92 -27.58 9.86 1.79
N LEU A 93 -27.61 8.54 2.02
CA LEU A 93 -28.09 7.59 1.01
C LEU A 93 -29.60 7.75 0.71
N PHE A 94 -30.42 8.08 1.71
CA PHE A 94 -31.84 8.37 1.49
C PHE A 94 -32.04 9.63 0.65
N GLU A 95 -31.24 10.67 0.89
CA GLU A 95 -31.32 11.92 0.14
C GLU A 95 -30.79 11.80 -1.29
N LYS A 96 -29.65 11.12 -1.47
CA LYS A 96 -28.98 11.01 -2.78
C LYS A 96 -29.63 9.98 -3.70
N PHE A 97 -30.22 8.92 -3.15
CA PHE A 97 -30.81 7.83 -3.94
C PHE A 97 -32.23 7.48 -3.43
N PRO A 98 -33.18 8.41 -3.54
CA PRO A 98 -34.54 8.24 -3.00
C PRO A 98 -35.33 7.11 -3.67
N ASN A 99 -34.95 6.72 -4.88
CA ASN A 99 -35.57 5.61 -5.62
C ASN A 99 -35.01 4.23 -5.24
N THR A 100 -33.91 4.19 -4.48
CA THR A 100 -33.21 2.95 -4.10
C THR A 100 -33.31 2.68 -2.62
N PHE A 101 -33.07 3.71 -1.80
CA PHE A 101 -33.14 3.60 -0.34
C PHE A 101 -34.35 4.38 0.15
N PHE A 102 -35.22 3.69 0.87
CA PHE A 102 -36.47 4.26 1.39
C PHE A 102 -36.43 4.38 2.91
N ARG A 103 -36.79 5.55 3.44
CA ARG A 103 -36.94 5.75 4.90
C ARG A 103 -38.13 4.98 5.46
N GLU A 104 -39.21 4.90 4.69
CA GLU A 104 -40.44 4.18 5.06
C GLU A 104 -40.28 2.66 4.91
N SER A 105 -40.69 1.91 5.93
CA SER A 105 -40.58 0.45 5.97
C SER A 105 -41.38 -0.28 4.89
N GLU A 106 -42.48 0.30 4.42
CA GLU A 106 -43.38 -0.33 3.44
C GLU A 106 -42.82 -0.30 2.02
N LYS A 107 -42.05 0.74 1.70
CA LYS A 107 -41.43 0.94 0.38
C LYS A 107 -40.09 0.20 0.23
N VAL A 108 -39.58 -0.41 1.29
CA VAL A 108 -38.31 -1.14 1.27
C VAL A 108 -38.33 -2.23 0.21
N ARG A 109 -37.33 -2.21 -0.69
CA ARG A 109 -37.20 -3.17 -1.78
C ARG A 109 -35.84 -3.87 -1.75
N PRO A 110 -35.72 -5.10 -2.29
CA PRO A 110 -34.45 -5.81 -2.39
C PRO A 110 -33.44 -5.05 -3.25
N LEU A 111 -32.24 -4.79 -2.74
CA LEU A 111 -31.20 -4.05 -3.47
C LEU A 111 -30.42 -4.96 -4.43
N GLN A 112 -29.90 -4.39 -5.52
CA GLN A 112 -29.01 -5.09 -6.47
C GLN A 112 -27.76 -5.66 -5.77
N ARG A 113 -27.27 -6.80 -6.26
CA ARG A 113 -25.99 -7.34 -5.78
C ARG A 113 -24.85 -6.36 -6.08
N TYR A 114 -23.93 -6.24 -5.13
CA TYR A 114 -22.79 -5.33 -5.20
C TYR A 114 -23.16 -3.83 -5.32
N ILE A 115 -24.35 -3.42 -4.90
CA ILE A 115 -24.80 -2.01 -4.90
C ILE A 115 -23.77 -1.06 -4.24
N HIS A 116 -23.07 -1.51 -3.20
CA HIS A 116 -22.00 -0.75 -2.52
C HIS A 116 -20.87 -0.28 -3.45
N LYS A 117 -20.56 -1.01 -4.52
CA LYS A 117 -19.55 -0.58 -5.50
C LYS A 117 -20.06 0.61 -6.30
N LYS A 118 -21.30 0.52 -6.79
CA LYS A 118 -21.92 1.59 -7.56
C LYS A 118 -22.13 2.84 -6.71
N VAL A 119 -22.59 2.70 -5.46
CA VAL A 119 -22.70 3.81 -4.50
C VAL A 119 -21.36 4.52 -4.33
N ARG A 120 -20.28 3.76 -4.13
CA ARG A 120 -18.94 4.33 -3.98
C ARG A 120 -18.46 5.08 -5.23
N MET A 121 -18.81 4.59 -6.42
CA MET A 121 -18.51 5.27 -7.68
C MET A 121 -19.29 6.57 -7.82
N ALA A 122 -20.56 6.59 -7.42
CA ALA A 122 -21.41 7.78 -7.48
C ALA A 122 -20.95 8.90 -6.52
N PHE A 123 -20.31 8.55 -5.40
CA PHE A 123 -19.64 9.50 -4.50
C PHE A 123 -18.18 9.80 -4.88
N ASN A 124 -17.73 9.45 -6.09
CA ASN A 124 -16.34 9.66 -6.55
C ASN A 124 -15.25 9.15 -5.58
N GLY A 125 -15.56 8.16 -4.74
CA GLY A 125 -14.64 7.62 -3.75
C GLY A 125 -14.45 8.45 -2.46
N GLU A 126 -15.29 9.46 -2.20
CA GLU A 126 -15.30 10.24 -0.94
C GLU A 126 -15.37 9.34 0.30
N TYR A 127 -16.16 8.26 0.21
CA TYR A 127 -16.31 7.27 1.28
C TYR A 127 -15.51 5.99 0.99
N THR A 128 -14.95 5.41 2.06
CA THR A 128 -14.26 4.13 1.99
C THR A 128 -15.25 2.98 1.76
N LYS A 129 -14.75 1.85 1.24
CA LYS A 129 -15.56 0.63 1.06
C LYS A 129 -16.22 0.16 2.36
N ASN A 130 -15.52 0.32 3.49
CA ASN A 130 -16.00 -0.17 4.78
C ASN A 130 -17.12 0.71 5.33
N GLU A 131 -17.02 2.04 5.20
CA GLU A 131 -18.07 2.98 5.63
C GLU A 131 -19.36 2.76 4.84
N VAL A 132 -19.28 2.73 3.50
CA VAL A 132 -20.43 2.46 2.63
C VAL A 132 -21.05 1.09 2.94
N SER A 133 -20.21 0.07 3.15
CA SER A 133 -20.71 -1.26 3.51
C SER A 133 -21.35 -1.30 4.89
N ALA A 134 -20.92 -0.46 5.84
CA ALA A 134 -21.47 -0.40 7.17
C ALA A 134 -22.86 0.27 7.17
N ALA A 135 -23.03 1.35 6.42
CA ALA A 135 -24.32 2.03 6.23
C ALA A 135 -25.34 1.13 5.52
N ILE A 136 -24.98 0.54 4.38
CA ILE A 136 -25.88 -0.39 3.66
C ILE A 136 -26.23 -1.62 4.51
N ALA A 137 -25.32 -2.05 5.39
CA ALA A 137 -25.62 -3.13 6.33
C ALA A 137 -26.74 -2.74 7.31
N LEU A 138 -26.83 -1.48 7.77
CA LEU A 138 -27.95 -1.03 8.60
C LEU A 138 -29.29 -1.18 7.87
N TYR A 139 -29.34 -0.81 6.59
CA TYR A 139 -30.54 -0.93 5.77
C TYR A 139 -30.95 -2.40 5.53
N THR A 140 -29.99 -3.22 5.09
CA THR A 140 -30.22 -4.61 4.67
C THR A 140 -30.41 -5.59 5.83
N GLN A 141 -30.04 -5.19 7.05
CA GLN A 141 -30.26 -5.97 8.28
C GLN A 141 -31.55 -5.61 8.98
N ASN A 142 -32.40 -4.75 8.41
CA ASN A 142 -33.70 -4.52 9.00
C ASN A 142 -34.61 -5.74 8.77
N ARG A 143 -35.46 -6.06 9.76
CA ARG A 143 -36.45 -7.14 9.67
C ARG A 143 -37.41 -6.91 8.49
N ASN A 144 -37.73 -5.66 8.20
CA ASN A 144 -38.55 -5.26 7.05
C ASN A 144 -37.89 -5.61 5.71
N TYR A 145 -36.57 -5.40 5.59
CA TYR A 145 -35.82 -5.79 4.41
C TYR A 145 -35.78 -7.31 4.24
N CYS A 146 -35.60 -8.07 5.33
CA CYS A 146 -35.68 -9.53 5.25
C CYS A 146 -37.08 -9.99 4.80
N LYS A 147 -38.15 -9.36 5.29
CA LYS A 147 -39.53 -9.66 4.89
C LYS A 147 -39.76 -9.42 3.39
N THR A 148 -39.18 -8.38 2.81
CA THR A 148 -39.33 -8.09 1.37
C THR A 148 -38.52 -9.05 0.52
N VAL A 149 -37.31 -9.42 0.93
CA VAL A 149 -36.51 -10.46 0.26
C VAL A 149 -37.19 -11.84 0.34
N MET A 150 -37.87 -12.16 1.45
CA MET A 150 -38.62 -13.41 1.61
C MET A 150 -39.80 -13.54 0.65
N LYS A 151 -40.45 -12.42 0.29
CA LYS A 151 -41.51 -12.42 -0.73
C LYS A 151 -40.99 -12.75 -2.13
N GLY A 152 -39.68 -12.64 -2.36
CA GLY A 152 -39.07 -12.84 -3.67
C GLY A 152 -39.22 -11.60 -4.56
N GLY A 153 -39.17 -11.81 -5.87
CA GLY A 153 -39.28 -10.75 -6.88
C GLY A 153 -37.93 -10.23 -7.38
N GLN A 154 -37.95 -9.02 -7.95
CA GLN A 154 -36.80 -8.39 -8.58
C GLN A 154 -36.12 -7.39 -7.64
N ARG A 155 -34.79 -7.32 -7.75
CA ARG A 155 -33.92 -6.34 -7.08
C ARG A 155 -33.91 -5.04 -7.86
N ILE A 156 -33.82 -3.94 -7.14
CA ILE A 156 -33.67 -2.59 -7.71
C ILE A 156 -32.19 -2.17 -7.77
N ASP A 157 -31.81 -1.50 -8.85
CA ASP A 157 -30.51 -0.85 -8.99
C ASP A 157 -30.48 0.54 -8.30
N LEU A 158 -29.45 1.35 -8.58
CA LEU A 158 -29.31 2.71 -7.99
C LEU A 158 -30.29 3.74 -8.54
N GLU A 159 -30.84 3.48 -9.72
CA GLU A 159 -31.78 4.38 -10.39
C GLU A 159 -33.22 4.03 -10.00
N GLY A 160 -33.42 2.87 -9.37
CA GLY A 160 -34.71 2.33 -8.96
C GLY A 160 -35.30 1.32 -9.95
N ASN A 161 -34.54 0.96 -10.99
CA ASN A 161 -35.01 0.06 -12.03
C ASN A 161 -34.89 -1.41 -11.58
N PRO A 162 -35.84 -2.28 -11.95
CA PRO A 162 -35.71 -3.72 -11.71
C PRO A 162 -34.56 -4.31 -12.52
N CYS A 163 -33.70 -5.11 -11.89
CA CYS A 163 -32.49 -5.62 -12.53
C CYS A 163 -32.31 -7.13 -12.39
N GLU A 164 -32.41 -7.70 -11.18
CA GLU A 164 -32.03 -9.10 -10.92
C GLU A 164 -33.05 -9.80 -10.04
N GLU A 165 -33.49 -11.00 -10.41
CA GLU A 165 -34.37 -11.81 -9.56
C GLU A 165 -33.65 -12.34 -8.32
N ILE A 166 -34.38 -12.46 -7.22
CA ILE A 166 -33.82 -12.98 -5.98
C ILE A 166 -33.69 -14.51 -6.09
N SER A 167 -32.45 -14.99 -6.14
CA SER A 167 -32.14 -16.41 -6.03
C SER A 167 -32.76 -17.05 -4.77
N GLN A 168 -33.26 -18.28 -4.92
CA GLN A 168 -33.86 -19.09 -3.85
C GLN A 168 -32.98 -19.18 -2.59
N GLN A 169 -31.66 -19.20 -2.75
CA GLN A 169 -30.73 -19.24 -1.62
C GLN A 169 -30.84 -18.00 -0.72
N HIS A 170 -31.00 -16.82 -1.32
CA HIS A 170 -31.16 -15.58 -0.57
C HIS A 170 -32.52 -15.49 0.13
N ILE A 171 -33.57 -16.09 -0.46
CA ILE A 171 -34.90 -16.19 0.16
C ILE A 171 -34.82 -17.06 1.44
N LYS A 172 -34.17 -18.23 1.33
CA LYS A 172 -33.93 -19.13 2.47
C LYS A 172 -33.13 -18.44 3.58
N ASP A 173 -32.05 -17.74 3.21
CA ASP A 173 -31.23 -16.99 4.17
C ASP A 173 -31.99 -15.84 4.84
N ALA A 174 -32.82 -15.11 4.10
CA ALA A 174 -33.67 -14.05 4.64
C ALA A 174 -34.70 -14.61 5.63
N LYS A 175 -35.30 -15.77 5.31
CA LYS A 175 -36.23 -16.48 6.20
C LYS A 175 -35.55 -16.90 7.51
N ALA A 176 -34.36 -17.50 7.43
CA ALA A 176 -33.60 -17.88 8.63
C ALA A 176 -33.23 -16.67 9.52
N ARG A 177 -32.88 -15.52 8.92
CA ARG A 177 -32.62 -14.29 9.69
C ARG A 177 -33.89 -13.70 10.30
N PHE A 178 -35.01 -13.75 9.57
CA PHE A 178 -36.30 -13.23 10.05
C PHE A 178 -36.85 -14.02 11.25
N VAL A 179 -36.64 -15.35 11.26
CA VAL A 179 -37.03 -16.26 12.35
C VAL A 179 -36.05 -16.19 13.54
N GLY A 180 -34.86 -15.62 13.35
CA GLY A 180 -33.83 -15.50 14.39
C GLY A 180 -32.89 -16.71 14.49
N GLU A 181 -33.02 -17.70 13.60
CA GLU A 181 -32.12 -18.86 13.50
C GLU A 181 -30.69 -18.44 13.11
N LYS A 182 -30.56 -17.35 12.36
CA LYS A 182 -29.27 -16.73 12.04
C LYS A 182 -29.23 -15.32 12.63
N PRO A 183 -28.15 -14.93 13.33
CA PRO A 183 -28.06 -13.59 13.90
C PRO A 183 -28.08 -12.53 12.79
N MET A 184 -28.84 -11.46 13.05
CA MET A 184 -28.86 -10.27 12.22
C MET A 184 -27.53 -9.54 12.45
N ARG A 185 -26.51 -9.89 11.64
CA ARG A 185 -25.09 -9.59 11.89
C ARG A 185 -24.57 -10.43 13.06
N SER A 186 -23.79 -11.49 12.78
CA SER A 186 -22.64 -11.66 13.67
C SER A 186 -21.84 -10.39 13.45
N ALA A 187 -21.60 -9.58 14.48
CA ALA A 187 -20.49 -8.65 14.43
C ALA A 187 -19.34 -9.44 13.78
N LYS A 188 -18.60 -8.85 12.84
CA LYS A 188 -17.25 -9.33 12.66
C LYS A 188 -16.57 -9.02 13.99
N ILE A 189 -16.80 -9.86 15.02
CA ILE A 189 -15.74 -10.35 15.85
C ILE A 189 -14.73 -10.71 14.77
N LYS A 190 -13.72 -9.85 14.61
CA LYS A 190 -12.50 -10.29 13.96
C LYS A 190 -12.28 -11.62 14.64
N LYS A 191 -12.55 -12.74 13.96
CA LYS A 191 -12.01 -14.01 14.43
C LYS A 191 -10.57 -13.59 14.63
N GLN A 192 -10.15 -13.47 15.88
CA GLN A 192 -8.73 -13.46 16.16
C GLN A 192 -8.31 -14.64 15.33
N LYS A 193 -7.50 -14.39 14.29
CA LYS A 193 -6.70 -15.48 13.75
C LYS A 193 -6.24 -16.16 15.01
N SER A 194 -6.63 -17.42 15.22
CA SER A 194 -6.12 -18.20 16.34
C SER A 194 -4.67 -17.80 16.43
N PRO A 195 -4.19 -17.29 17.60
CA PRO A 195 -2.81 -16.93 17.71
C PRO A 195 -2.09 -18.15 17.16
N LYS A 196 -1.48 -18.01 15.97
CA LYS A 196 -0.35 -18.87 15.68
C LYS A 196 0.48 -18.65 16.92
N GLU A 197 0.72 -19.71 17.66
CA GLU A 197 1.52 -19.70 18.87
C GLU A 197 2.90 -19.16 18.44
N SER A 198 2.96 -17.85 18.33
CA SER A 198 4.14 -17.11 17.97
C SER A 198 4.76 -16.92 19.32
N LEU A 199 5.84 -17.67 19.54
CA LEU A 199 6.76 -17.43 20.63
C LEU A 199 6.84 -15.92 20.85
N ALA A 200 6.60 -15.49 22.09
CA ALA A 200 6.75 -14.09 22.45
C ALA A 200 8.10 -13.60 21.90
N PRO A 201 8.17 -12.41 21.27
CA PRO A 201 9.44 -11.89 20.78
C PRO A 201 10.49 -12.02 21.90
N PRO A 202 11.63 -12.68 21.64
CA PRO A 202 12.63 -12.91 22.67
C PRO A 202 13.04 -11.58 23.31
N GLN A 203 13.24 -11.58 24.62
CA GLN A 203 13.72 -10.39 25.32
C GLN A 203 15.10 -10.01 24.77
N LEU A 204 15.33 -8.71 24.53
CA LEU A 204 16.55 -8.23 23.86
C LEU A 204 17.83 -8.65 24.61
N ASP A 205 17.74 -8.77 25.94
CA ASP A 205 18.84 -9.17 26.83
C ASP A 205 19.15 -10.67 26.80
N GLN A 206 18.24 -11.48 26.23
CA GLN A 206 18.40 -12.93 26.03
C GLN A 206 18.88 -13.28 24.62
N LEU A 207 19.10 -12.27 23.76
CA LEU A 207 19.56 -12.50 22.39
C LEU A 207 21.04 -12.89 22.37
N VAL A 208 21.33 -14.08 21.84
CA VAL A 208 22.70 -14.48 21.51
C VAL A 208 23.18 -13.65 20.33
N LYS A 209 24.27 -12.88 20.53
CA LYS A 209 24.91 -12.13 19.45
C LYS A 209 25.57 -13.10 18.47
N GLY A 210 25.00 -13.24 17.28
CA GLY A 210 25.57 -14.01 16.18
C GLY A 210 26.48 -13.15 15.29
N GLN A 211 27.50 -13.77 14.70
CA GLN A 211 28.24 -13.19 13.58
C GLN A 211 27.70 -13.79 12.28
N MET A 212 27.34 -12.94 11.32
CA MET A 212 26.86 -13.37 10.00
C MET A 212 27.96 -13.19 8.96
N GLU A 213 28.33 -14.29 8.29
CA GLU A 213 29.24 -14.30 7.16
C GLU A 213 28.50 -14.72 5.89
N LEU A 214 28.80 -14.05 4.79
CA LEU A 214 28.23 -14.32 3.48
C LEU A 214 29.26 -14.99 2.58
N ASN A 215 28.78 -15.88 1.72
CA ASN A 215 29.58 -16.63 0.76
C ASN A 215 29.04 -16.40 -0.65
N VAL A 216 29.87 -15.86 -1.54
CA VAL A 216 29.53 -15.63 -2.96
C VAL A 216 30.56 -16.32 -3.82
N LYS A 217 30.13 -17.06 -4.85
CA LYS A 217 31.03 -17.77 -5.76
C LYS A 217 30.93 -17.19 -7.16
N ILE A 218 32.08 -17.04 -7.82
CA ILE A 218 32.19 -16.64 -9.21
C ILE A 218 33.13 -17.61 -9.94
N ASN A 219 32.88 -17.81 -11.22
CA ASN A 219 33.68 -18.60 -12.15
C ASN A 219 34.24 -17.75 -13.30
N GLU A 220 33.91 -16.46 -13.32
CA GLU A 220 34.30 -15.51 -14.35
C GLU A 220 34.74 -14.20 -13.69
N LEU A 221 35.66 -13.49 -14.35
CA LEU A 221 36.18 -12.22 -13.85
C LEU A 221 35.14 -11.09 -14.10
N PRO A 222 34.81 -10.28 -13.08
CA PRO A 222 33.90 -9.14 -13.25
C PRO A 222 34.46 -8.11 -14.24
N THR A 223 33.66 -7.79 -15.27
CA THR A 223 34.05 -6.83 -16.33
C THR A 223 33.85 -5.37 -15.92
N ASP A 224 33.04 -5.11 -14.90
CA ASP A 224 32.71 -3.78 -14.39
C ASP A 224 33.70 -3.27 -13.33
N SER A 225 34.87 -3.92 -13.20
CA SER A 225 35.88 -3.58 -12.21
C SER A 225 36.41 -2.14 -12.39
N LYS A 226 36.46 -1.39 -11.29
CA LYS A 226 36.95 -0.01 -11.24
C LYS A 226 38.02 0.13 -10.16
N THR A 227 39.14 0.73 -10.51
CA THR A 227 40.19 1.11 -9.55
C THR A 227 39.72 2.32 -8.74
N LEU A 228 39.71 2.18 -7.42
CA LEU A 228 39.41 3.25 -6.48
C LEU A 228 40.66 4.11 -6.20
N ARG A 229 40.47 5.28 -5.59
CA ARG A 229 41.57 6.21 -5.21
C ARG A 229 42.64 5.58 -4.33
N ASN A 230 42.28 4.58 -3.54
CA ASN A 230 43.18 3.84 -2.67
C ASN A 230 43.84 2.64 -3.37
N THR A 231 43.78 2.55 -4.71
CA THR A 231 44.27 1.44 -5.54
C THR A 231 43.58 0.09 -5.32
N TRP A 232 42.41 0.09 -4.66
CA TRP A 232 41.61 -1.13 -4.52
C TRP A 232 40.69 -1.28 -5.71
N GLU A 233 40.41 -2.53 -6.08
CA GLU A 233 39.53 -2.83 -7.20
C GLU A 233 38.13 -3.11 -6.69
N GLN A 234 37.16 -2.36 -7.22
CA GLN A 234 35.76 -2.49 -6.87
C GLN A 234 34.95 -3.01 -8.06
N PHE A 235 34.09 -4.00 -7.82
CA PHE A 235 33.18 -4.56 -8.83
C PHE A 235 31.86 -5.00 -8.18
N ILE A 236 30.87 -5.34 -9.00
CA ILE A 236 29.56 -5.80 -8.55
C ILE A 236 29.29 -7.20 -9.09
N ILE A 237 28.84 -8.11 -8.21
CA ILE A 237 28.37 -9.44 -8.60
C ILE A 237 26.84 -9.45 -8.50
N ASP A 238 26.15 -9.92 -9.53
CA ASP A 238 24.72 -10.23 -9.43
C ASP A 238 24.54 -11.68 -8.94
N SER A 239 23.84 -11.84 -7.82
CA SER A 239 23.50 -13.14 -7.25
C SER A 239 21.97 -13.23 -7.13
N ASN A 240 21.32 -13.82 -8.13
CA ASN A 240 19.86 -13.98 -8.20
C ASN A 240 19.09 -12.65 -8.08
N GLY A 241 19.58 -11.58 -8.72
CA GLY A 241 18.98 -10.25 -8.69
C GLY A 241 19.40 -9.40 -7.48
N LEU A 242 20.31 -9.90 -6.65
CA LEU A 242 20.89 -9.21 -5.50
C LEU A 242 22.33 -8.79 -5.80
N HIS A 243 22.56 -7.49 -5.88
CA HIS A 243 23.86 -6.92 -6.22
C HIS A 243 24.80 -6.91 -5.02
N VAL A 244 25.89 -7.64 -5.10
CA VAL A 244 26.94 -7.67 -4.08
C VAL A 244 28.10 -6.80 -4.56
N LYS A 245 28.25 -5.61 -3.96
CA LYS A 245 29.38 -4.72 -4.24
C LYS A 245 30.58 -5.14 -3.39
N ILE A 246 31.73 -5.31 -4.02
CA ILE A 246 32.94 -5.83 -3.37
C ILE A 246 34.12 -4.93 -3.75
N ALA A 247 34.95 -4.59 -2.76
CA ALA A 247 36.22 -3.90 -2.96
C ALA A 247 37.38 -4.75 -2.43
N VAL A 248 38.30 -5.14 -3.31
CA VAL A 248 39.42 -6.04 -2.99
C VAL A 248 40.76 -5.33 -3.13
N ARG A 249 41.75 -5.79 -2.36
CA ARG A 249 43.12 -5.28 -2.48
C ARG A 249 43.71 -5.64 -3.86
N PRO A 250 44.60 -4.80 -4.41
CA PRO A 250 45.16 -5.02 -5.74
C PRO A 250 45.94 -6.34 -5.87
N ARG A 251 46.61 -6.81 -4.80
CA ARG A 251 47.24 -8.14 -4.79
C ARG A 251 46.23 -9.28 -4.96
N THR A 252 45.06 -9.17 -4.33
CA THR A 252 43.98 -10.16 -4.44
C THR A 252 43.35 -10.12 -5.82
N TRP A 253 43.15 -8.93 -6.39
CA TRP A 253 42.67 -8.77 -7.76
C TRP A 253 43.60 -9.40 -8.79
N LYS A 254 44.92 -9.17 -8.67
CA LYS A 254 45.92 -9.82 -9.54
C LYS A 254 45.85 -11.35 -9.49
N LYS A 255 45.58 -11.95 -8.33
CA LYS A 255 45.38 -13.41 -8.21
C LYS A 255 44.14 -13.89 -8.97
N LEU A 256 43.03 -13.15 -8.92
CA LEU A 256 41.84 -13.47 -9.71
C LEU A 256 42.11 -13.37 -11.22
N GLN A 257 42.81 -12.31 -11.65
CA GLN A 257 43.21 -12.15 -13.04
C GLN A 257 44.13 -13.29 -13.52
N GLN A 258 45.08 -13.70 -12.67
CA GLN A 258 45.96 -14.83 -12.96
C GLN A 258 45.17 -16.13 -13.09
N ALA A 259 44.30 -16.44 -12.14
CA ALA A 259 43.49 -17.66 -12.20
C ALA A 259 42.60 -17.73 -13.44
N ASN A 260 42.02 -16.60 -13.86
CA ASN A 260 41.21 -16.53 -15.07
C ASN A 260 42.02 -16.72 -16.37
N ARG A 261 43.35 -16.56 -16.33
CA ARG A 261 44.25 -16.81 -17.46
C ARG A 261 44.83 -18.22 -17.45
N GLU A 262 45.14 -18.71 -16.25
CA GLU A 262 45.92 -19.94 -16.05
C GLU A 262 45.03 -21.19 -16.01
N TYR A 263 43.79 -21.07 -15.51
CA TYR A 263 42.89 -22.19 -15.34
C TYR A 263 41.65 -22.06 -16.23
N PRO A 264 41.34 -23.03 -17.10
CA PRO A 264 40.16 -22.98 -17.96
C PRO A 264 38.85 -23.14 -17.18
N LEU A 265 38.89 -23.84 -16.05
CA LEU A 265 37.77 -24.03 -15.13
C LEU A 265 38.21 -23.66 -13.72
N TRP A 266 37.78 -22.50 -13.24
CA TRP A 266 38.09 -22.03 -11.89
C TRP A 266 36.82 -21.55 -11.16
N VAL A 267 36.88 -21.54 -9.84
CA VAL A 267 35.87 -20.92 -8.98
C VAL A 267 36.55 -20.14 -7.87
N ALA A 268 36.26 -18.86 -7.76
CA ALA A 268 36.59 -18.09 -6.58
C ALA A 268 35.43 -18.09 -5.59
N ASN A 269 35.77 -18.46 -4.35
CA ASN A 269 34.92 -18.31 -3.20
C ASN A 269 35.26 -16.98 -2.50
N ILE A 270 34.31 -16.06 -2.46
CA ILE A 270 34.44 -14.74 -1.87
C ILE A 270 33.58 -14.70 -0.61
N ARG A 271 34.25 -14.57 0.54
CA ARG A 271 33.62 -14.50 1.87
C ARG A 271 33.72 -13.11 2.44
N GLY A 272 32.74 -12.69 3.22
CA GLY A 272 32.82 -11.42 3.94
C GLY A 272 31.62 -11.16 4.83
N LYS A 273 31.67 -10.02 5.52
CA LYS A 273 30.59 -9.57 6.39
C LYS A 273 29.58 -8.75 5.59
N LEU A 274 28.30 -8.84 5.95
CA LEU A 274 27.28 -7.98 5.38
C LEU A 274 27.54 -6.52 5.78
N GLY A 275 27.69 -5.66 4.77
CA GLY A 275 27.88 -4.22 4.92
C GLY A 275 26.64 -3.40 4.64
N GLN A 276 26.87 -2.15 4.21
CA GLN A 276 25.79 -1.20 3.96
C GLN A 276 24.88 -1.68 2.83
N ARG A 277 23.57 -1.46 2.99
CA ARG A 277 22.59 -1.70 1.92
C ARG A 277 22.76 -0.70 0.80
N ILE A 278 22.77 -1.18 -0.44
CA ILE A 278 22.80 -0.39 -1.67
C ILE A 278 21.54 -0.64 -2.52
N THR A 279 21.36 0.14 -3.59
CA THR A 279 20.29 -0.09 -4.56
C THR A 279 20.37 -1.51 -5.11
N ARG A 280 19.33 -2.31 -4.86
CA ARG A 280 19.22 -3.73 -5.25
C ARG A 280 20.25 -4.67 -4.62
N GLY A 281 20.88 -4.31 -3.49
CA GLY A 281 21.76 -5.26 -2.80
C GLY A 281 22.51 -4.69 -1.60
N PHE A 282 23.76 -5.11 -1.39
CA PHE A 282 24.59 -4.69 -0.26
C PHE A 282 26.10 -4.68 -0.60
N GLU A 283 26.87 -4.05 0.26
CA GLU A 283 28.33 -4.11 0.23
C GLU A 283 28.84 -5.33 1.03
N LEU A 284 29.83 -6.04 0.49
CA LEU A 284 30.53 -7.12 1.20
C LEU A 284 31.80 -6.57 1.84
N LEU A 285 31.79 -6.46 3.17
CA LEU A 285 32.92 -5.98 3.94
C LEU A 285 33.94 -7.08 4.17
N THR A 286 35.21 -6.66 4.31
CA THR A 286 36.36 -7.55 4.56
C THR A 286 36.39 -8.79 3.65
N PRO A 287 36.39 -8.62 2.31
CA PRO A 287 36.29 -9.73 1.39
C PRO A 287 37.58 -10.59 1.42
N GLY A 288 37.42 -11.86 1.77
CA GLY A 288 38.43 -12.91 1.64
C GLY A 288 38.16 -13.78 0.42
N ILE A 289 39.15 -13.97 -0.45
CA ILE A 289 39.01 -14.70 -1.71
C ILE A 289 39.89 -15.95 -1.69
N GLN A 290 39.28 -17.10 -1.93
CA GLN A 290 39.93 -18.38 -2.14
C GLN A 290 39.61 -18.87 -3.53
N ILE A 291 40.62 -19.22 -4.33
CA ILE A 291 40.45 -19.66 -5.72
C ILE A 291 40.73 -21.16 -5.78
N PHE A 292 39.84 -21.88 -6.45
CA PHE A 292 39.93 -23.32 -6.66
C PHE A 292 39.91 -23.60 -8.16
N GLU A 293 40.83 -24.43 -8.62
CA GLU A 293 40.76 -25.04 -9.94
C GLU A 293 39.75 -26.20 -9.89
N LYS A 294 38.92 -26.32 -10.94
CA LYS A 294 38.00 -27.45 -11.10
C LYS A 294 38.51 -28.32 -12.22
N THR A 295 38.78 -29.58 -11.92
CA THR A 295 38.89 -30.61 -12.93
C THR A 295 37.50 -31.00 -13.44
N PRO A 296 37.32 -31.29 -14.74
CA PRO A 296 36.05 -31.78 -15.27
C PRO A 296 35.69 -33.09 -14.56
N LYS A 297 34.49 -33.14 -13.99
CA LYS A 297 33.95 -34.36 -13.39
C LYS A 297 33.60 -35.30 -14.55
N GLU A 298 34.21 -36.49 -14.60
CA GLU A 298 33.80 -37.51 -15.57
C GLU A 298 32.28 -37.73 -15.47
N PRO A 299 31.56 -37.78 -16.61
CA PRO A 299 30.13 -38.02 -16.59
C PRO A 299 29.87 -39.39 -15.97
N ASN A 300 29.05 -39.40 -14.92
CA ASN A 300 28.62 -40.62 -14.25
C ASN A 300 27.91 -41.51 -15.29
N LYS A 301 28.51 -42.65 -15.68
CA LYS A 301 27.88 -43.62 -16.58
C LYS A 301 26.58 -44.08 -15.94
N VAL A 302 25.45 -43.56 -16.43
CA VAL A 302 24.14 -44.12 -16.13
C VAL A 302 24.09 -45.44 -16.90
N LEU A 303 24.09 -46.55 -16.17
CA LEU A 303 23.82 -47.87 -16.72
C LEU A 303 22.39 -47.83 -17.27
N GLU A 304 22.26 -47.75 -18.60
CA GLU A 304 21.03 -48.11 -19.30
C GLU A 304 20.82 -49.61 -19.08
N ASN A 305 19.90 -49.96 -18.18
CA ASN A 305 19.36 -51.30 -18.13
C ASN A 305 18.42 -51.44 -19.34
N GLU A 306 18.93 -52.08 -20.40
CA GLU A 306 18.11 -52.65 -21.47
C GLU A 306 17.15 -53.67 -20.85
N ILE A 307 15.85 -53.43 -21.04
CA ILE A 307 14.81 -54.44 -20.87
C ILE A 307 14.55 -54.96 -22.28
N ASP A 308 15.01 -56.18 -22.54
CA ASP A 308 14.42 -57.10 -23.52
C ASP A 308 14.33 -58.48 -22.86
#